data_AF-A0A4Q5SXZ4-F1
#
_entry.id   AF-A0A4Q5SXZ4-F1
#
_cell.length_a   1.000
_cell.length_b   1.000
_cell.length_c   1.000
_cell.angle_alpha   90.00
_cell.angle_beta   90.00
_cell.angle_gamma   90.00
#
_symmetry.space_group_name_H-M   'P 1'
#
loop_
_entity.id
_entity.type
_entity.pdbx_description
1 polymer ?
#
loop_
_entity_poly.entity_id
_entity_poly.type
_entity_poly.pdbx_seq_one_letter_code
_entity_poly.pdbx_strand_id
1 'polypeptide(L)' 'MTTVFDPITVGAWELPQRFVMAPLTRNRAEAGGVPGALAAEYYGQRAGAG' A
#
# COMPACT_ATOMS: atom_id res chain seq x y z
N MET A 1 0.90 -1.87 -26.20
CA MET A 1 -0.04 -1.10 -25.34
C MET A 1 0.37 -1.36 -23.90
N THR A 2 0.39 -0.32 -23.06
CA THR A 2 0.69 -0.48 -21.63
C THR A 2 -0.55 -0.97 -20.88
N THR A 3 -0.36 -1.89 -19.94
CA THR A 3 -1.42 -2.48 -19.09
C THR A 3 -1.23 -2.12 -17.62
N VAL A 4 -2.25 -2.37 -16.79
CA VAL A 4 -2.16 -2.13 -15.34
C VAL A 4 -1.19 -3.08 -14.62
N PHE A 5 -0.79 -4.18 -15.27
CA PHE A 5 0.11 -5.19 -14.72
C PHE A 5 1.57 -4.99 -15.19
N ASP A 6 1.82 -4.01 -16.05
CA ASP A 6 3.18 -3.71 -16.50
C ASP A 6 3.94 -2.95 -15.41
N PRO A 7 5.22 -3.28 -15.14
CA PRO A 7 6.06 -2.53 -14.22
C PRO A 7 6.20 -1.04 -14.58
N ILE A 8 6.56 -0.22 -13.59
CA ILE A 8 6.79 1.22 -13.77
C ILE A 8 7.87 1.75 -12.80
N THR A 9 8.72 2.64 -13.30
CA THR A 9 9.62 3.44 -12.46
C THR A 9 8.92 4.72 -11.99
N VAL A 10 8.88 4.97 -10.68
CA VAL A 10 8.37 6.20 -10.07
C VAL A 10 9.47 6.86 -9.25
N GLY A 11 10.09 7.90 -9.80
CA GLY A 11 11.26 8.53 -9.20
C GLY A 11 12.42 7.54 -9.09
N ALA A 12 12.80 7.17 -7.86
CA ALA A 12 13.85 6.21 -7.59
C ALA A 12 13.34 4.76 -7.34
N TRP A 13 12.04 4.53 -7.47
CA TRP A 13 11.41 3.25 -7.11
C TRP A 13 10.98 2.48 -8.36
N GLU A 14 11.26 1.19 -8.37
CA GLU A 14 10.71 0.23 -9.33
C GLU A 14 9.49 -0.45 -8.74
N LEU A 15 8.33 -0.28 -9.38
CA LEU A 15 7.05 -0.82 -8.94
C LEU A 15 6.63 -1.97 -9.87
N PRO A 16 6.14 -3.10 -9.32
CA PRO A 16 5.84 -4.30 -10.11
C PRO A 16 4.60 -4.13 -11.01
N GLN A 17 3.74 -3.14 -10.76
CA GLN A 17 2.53 -2.87 -11.54
C GLN A 17 2.16 -1.38 -11.50
N ARG A 18 1.00 -1.03 -12.07
CA ARG A 18 0.49 0.35 -12.16
C ARG A 18 -0.80 0.58 -11.38
N PHE A 19 -1.11 -0.28 -10.41
CA PHE A 19 -2.22 -0.06 -9.48
C PHE A 19 -1.71 0.15 -8.06
N VAL A 20 -2.31 1.12 -7.38
CA VAL A 20 -1.87 1.58 -6.06
C VAL A 20 -2.96 1.37 -5.01
N MET A 21 -2.55 1.17 -3.76
CA MET A 21 -3.45 1.26 -2.62
C MET A 21 -3.70 2.73 -2.29
N ALA A 22 -4.93 3.21 -2.52
CA ALA A 22 -5.31 4.57 -2.18
C ALA A 22 -5.17 4.84 -0.66
N PRO A 23 -4.93 6.11 -0.25
CA PRO A 23 -4.96 6.48 1.17
C PRO A 23 -6.38 6.35 1.72
N LEU A 24 -6.54 5.54 2.78
CA LEU A 24 -7.85 5.24 3.38
C LEU A 24 -7.80 5.44 4.90
N THR A 25 -8.50 6.44 5.41
CA THR A 25 -8.73 6.57 6.86
C THR A 25 -9.55 5.39 7.35
N ARG A 26 -9.01 4.59 8.27
CA ARG A 26 -9.67 3.38 8.78
C ARG A 26 -10.20 3.49 10.21
N ASN A 27 -9.80 4.53 10.95
CA ASN A 27 -10.11 4.70 12.38
C ASN A 27 -9.74 3.45 13.22
N ARG A 28 -8.54 2.90 12.99
CA ARG A 28 -8.04 1.65 13.64
C ARG A 28 -6.74 1.85 14.43
N ALA A 29 -6.39 3.09 14.76
CA ALA A 29 -5.25 3.35 15.64
C ALA A 29 -5.62 3.03 17.09
N GLU A 30 -4.63 2.62 17.87
CA GLU A 30 -4.75 2.44 19.31
C GLU A 30 -4.67 3.80 20.04
N ALA A 31 -4.68 3.76 21.38
CA ALA A 31 -4.59 4.95 22.21
C ALA A 31 -3.36 5.79 21.84
N GLY A 32 -3.54 7.12 21.79
CA GLY A 32 -2.48 8.05 21.37
C GLY A 32 -2.23 8.10 19.87
N GLY A 33 -3.08 7.48 19.04
CA GLY A 33 -2.90 7.47 17.59
C GLY A 33 -1.80 6.51 17.12
N VAL A 34 -1.43 5.55 17.96
CA VAL A 34 -0.35 4.60 17.69
C VAL A 34 -0.88 3.44 16.84
N PRO A 35 -0.21 3.04 15.74
CA PRO A 35 -0.57 1.83 15.00
C PRO A 35 -0.41 0.56 15.85
N GLY A 36 -1.47 -0.26 15.91
CA GLY A 36 -1.46 -1.57 16.58
C GLY A 36 -1.11 -2.74 15.67
N ALA A 37 -1.15 -3.96 16.20
CA ALA A 37 -0.87 -5.21 15.45
C ALA A 37 -1.77 -5.38 14.20
N LEU A 38 -3.03 -4.92 14.28
CA LEU A 38 -3.97 -4.96 13.15
C LEU A 38 -3.49 -4.11 11.96
N ALA A 39 -2.75 -3.02 12.19
CA ALA A 39 -2.21 -2.22 11.10
C ALA A 39 -1.17 -3.01 10.30
N ALA A 40 -0.27 -3.72 10.99
CA ALA A 40 0.74 -4.56 10.35
C ALA A 40 0.10 -5.69 9.54
N GLU A 41 -0.88 -6.41 10.10
CA GLU A 41 -1.61 -7.46 9.37
C GLU A 41 -2.33 -6.89 8.13
N TYR A 42 -3.05 -5.78 8.31
CA TYR A 42 -3.84 -5.16 7.25
C TYR A 42 -2.99 -4.72 6.04
N TYR A 43 -1.84 -4.09 6.29
CA TYR A 43 -0.92 -3.68 5.23
C TYR A 43 -0.11 -4.85 4.67
N GLY A 44 0.25 -5.85 5.49
CA GLY A 44 0.91 -7.07 5.04
C GLY A 44 0.10 -7.83 4.00
N GLN A 45 -1.22 -7.94 4.19
CA GLN A 45 -2.15 -8.52 3.22
C GLN A 45 -2.21 -7.76 1.87
N ARG A 46 -1.77 -6.49 1.84
CA ARG A 46 -1.89 -5.57 0.69
C ARG A 46 -0.54 -5.11 0.14
N ALA A 47 0.57 -5.65 0.67
CA ALA A 47 1.93 -5.29 0.25
C ALA A 47 2.23 -5.62 -1.22
N GLY A 48 1.37 -6.41 -1.86
CA GLY A 48 1.42 -6.65 -3.30
C GLY A 48 0.93 -5.49 -4.15
N ALA A 49 0.36 -4.42 -3.57
CA ALA A 49 0.01 -3.19 -4.30
C ALA A 49 1.18 -2.20 -4.27
N GLY A 50 1.43 -1.54 -5.40
CA GLY A 50 2.65 -0.77 -5.66
C GLY A 50 2.79 -0.52 -7.14
#